data_AF-A0A6I5CEN3-F1
#
_entry.id   AF-A0A6I5CEN3-F1
#
_cell.length_a   1.000
_cell.length_b   1.000
_cell.length_c   1.000
_cell.angle_alpha   90.00
_cell.angle_beta   90.00
_cell.angle_gamma   90.00
#
_symmetry.space_group_name_H-M   'P 1'
#
loop_
_entity.id
_entity.type
_entity.pdbx_description
1 polymer ?
#
loop_
_entity_poly.entity_id
_entity_poly.type
_entity_poly.pdbx_seq_one_letter_code
_entity_poly.pdbx_strand_id
1 'polypeptide(L)'
;DGRARPLDLRLPPGAGPLTLTGLDLTVSQPVDRAAEHRLTVSRIEAVGDGGTTRALTLPTTWTAVSSGGDQDSFPDHRNAPAAAKVTSARPLTVTYGTGYVPRENSYDLGTVSVRLQVGQPARTEIAAVATDRFLASAGARTGQRMDVTFAGRNLPVRIVRAVHELPTTSGAGQSAAPDAAHDGGGILMDLRSVNRLLQSGYGESAEPTEWWLRTDPAHTADVAAALRALPDVDPAQVVVRAEIADRLRDDP
;
A
#
# COMPACT_ATOMS: atom_id res chain seq x y z
N ASP A 1 28.74 -5.38 -11.52
CA ASP A 1 29.84 -6.33 -11.78
C ASP A 1 29.35 -7.66 -12.39
N GLY A 2 28.05 -7.82 -12.69
CA GLY A 2 27.50 -9.06 -13.25
C GLY A 2 27.44 -10.22 -12.27
N ARG A 3 27.81 -10.01 -11.00
CA ARG A 3 27.81 -11.06 -9.99
C ARG A 3 26.42 -11.23 -9.39
N ALA A 4 26.05 -12.48 -9.12
CA ALA A 4 24.87 -12.78 -8.34
C ALA A 4 25.06 -12.28 -6.90
N ARG A 5 24.02 -11.66 -6.35
CA ARG A 5 23.97 -11.19 -4.96
C ARG A 5 22.77 -11.84 -4.28
N PRO A 6 22.94 -12.59 -3.18
CA PRO A 6 21.82 -13.04 -2.37
C PRO A 6 21.23 -11.83 -1.62
N LEU A 7 19.91 -11.82 -1.48
CA LEU A 7 19.16 -10.85 -0.69
C LEU A 7 18.19 -11.64 0.20
N ASP A 8 18.27 -11.38 1.51
CA ASP A 8 17.45 -12.06 2.52
C ASP A 8 16.47 -11.07 3.14
N LEU A 9 15.19 -11.45 3.17
CA LEU A 9 14.14 -10.68 3.84
C LEU A 9 13.55 -11.54 4.96
N ARG A 10 13.65 -11.05 6.20
CA ARG A 10 12.98 -11.67 7.35
C ARG A 10 11.51 -11.29 7.35
N LEU A 11 10.65 -12.30 7.34
CA LEU A 11 9.21 -12.11 7.37
C LEU A 11 8.71 -12.07 8.82
N PRO A 12 7.65 -11.31 9.13
CA PRO A 12 7.08 -11.27 10.47
C PRO A 12 6.63 -12.66 10.93
N PRO A 13 6.83 -13.01 12.21
CA PRO A 13 6.33 -14.27 12.75
C PRO A 13 4.79 -14.29 12.67
N GLY A 14 4.22 -15.44 12.30
CA GLY A 14 2.77 -15.60 12.24
C GLY A 14 2.08 -14.93 11.04
N ALA A 15 2.82 -14.46 10.03
CA ALA A 15 2.25 -13.82 8.83
C ALA A 15 1.34 -14.72 7.96
N GLY A 16 1.16 -16.00 8.34
CA GLY A 16 0.32 -16.96 7.61
C GLY A 16 0.86 -17.25 6.20
N PRO A 17 0.01 -17.81 5.31
CA PRO A 17 0.39 -18.05 3.92
C PRO A 17 0.64 -16.74 3.17
N LEU A 18 1.85 -16.58 2.63
CA LEU A 18 2.26 -15.41 1.86
C LEU A 18 2.40 -15.73 0.37
N THR A 19 2.14 -14.73 -0.47
CA THR A 19 2.33 -14.81 -1.93
C THR A 19 3.19 -13.64 -2.38
N LEU A 20 4.24 -13.92 -3.17
CA LEU A 20 5.03 -12.88 -3.81
C LEU A 20 4.21 -12.20 -4.92
N THR A 21 3.95 -10.91 -4.78
CA THR A 21 3.15 -10.12 -5.72
C THR A 21 3.98 -9.15 -6.55
N GLY A 22 5.19 -8.83 -6.12
CA GLY A 22 6.07 -7.89 -6.79
C GLY A 22 7.46 -7.81 -6.14
N LEU A 23 8.35 -7.08 -6.80
CA LEU A 23 9.69 -6.75 -6.35
C LEU A 23 9.94 -5.27 -6.65
N ASP A 24 10.58 -4.55 -5.73
CA ASP A 24 11.00 -3.16 -5.95
C ASP A 24 12.52 -3.08 -5.77
N LEU A 25 13.19 -2.45 -6.73
CA LEU A 25 14.62 -2.24 -6.74
C LEU A 25 14.88 -0.74 -6.86
N THR A 26 15.44 -0.13 -5.82
CA THR A 26 15.93 1.24 -5.87
C THR A 26 17.44 1.26 -6.00
N VAL A 27 17.96 2.01 -6.97
CA VAL A 27 19.39 2.22 -7.17
C VAL A 27 19.71 3.70 -7.34
N SER A 28 20.93 4.10 -6.98
CA SER A 28 21.40 5.48 -7.23
C SER A 28 21.52 5.75 -8.73
N GLN A 29 21.14 6.96 -9.13
CA GLN A 29 21.38 7.45 -10.48
C GLN A 29 22.85 7.82 -10.65
N PRO A 30 23.47 7.50 -11.80
CA PRO A 30 24.79 8.00 -12.13
C PRO A 30 24.77 9.52 -12.37
N VAL A 31 25.91 10.17 -12.20
CA VAL A 31 26.10 11.58 -12.57
C VAL A 31 26.51 11.67 -14.04
N ASP A 32 26.01 12.69 -14.75
CA ASP A 32 26.31 13.06 -16.14
C ASP A 32 25.87 12.10 -17.25
N ARG A 33 25.87 10.78 -16.98
CA ARG A 33 25.64 9.79 -18.03
C ARG A 33 24.72 8.68 -17.58
N ALA A 34 23.64 8.48 -18.31
CA ALA A 34 22.75 7.35 -18.11
C ALA A 34 23.47 6.02 -18.37
N ALA A 35 23.06 4.99 -17.62
CA ALA A 35 23.50 3.62 -17.80
C ALA A 35 22.30 2.73 -18.12
N GLU A 36 22.54 1.69 -18.91
CA GLU A 36 21.59 0.61 -19.13
C GLU A 36 21.97 -0.59 -18.28
N HIS A 37 20.97 -1.16 -17.60
CA HIS A 37 21.15 -2.27 -16.69
C HIS A 37 20.22 -3.42 -17.01
N ARG A 38 20.64 -4.61 -16.60
CA ARG A 38 19.86 -5.84 -16.66
C ARG A 38 19.79 -6.44 -15.26
N LEU A 39 18.58 -6.60 -14.75
CA LEU A 39 18.28 -7.39 -13.55
C LEU A 39 17.82 -8.78 -13.98
N THR A 40 18.39 -9.83 -13.39
CA THR A 40 17.91 -11.21 -13.56
C THR A 40 17.67 -11.83 -12.19
N VAL A 41 16.43 -12.25 -11.94
CA VAL A 41 16.07 -13.04 -10.76
C VAL A 41 16.30 -14.51 -11.10
N SER A 42 17.48 -15.00 -10.74
CA SER A 42 17.92 -16.36 -11.03
C SER A 42 17.20 -17.41 -10.18
N ARG A 43 16.86 -17.06 -8.94
CA ARG A 43 16.21 -17.96 -7.98
C ARG A 43 15.48 -17.16 -6.90
N ILE A 44 14.35 -17.69 -6.43
CA ILE A 44 13.70 -17.25 -5.19
C ILE A 44 13.39 -18.49 -4.36
N GLU A 45 13.72 -18.43 -3.08
CA GLU A 45 13.50 -19.50 -2.11
C GLU A 45 12.84 -18.92 -0.86
N ALA A 46 12.01 -19.73 -0.20
CA ALA A 46 11.47 -19.44 1.11
C ALA A 46 12.10 -20.41 2.12
N VAL A 47 12.49 -19.90 3.29
CA VAL A 47 13.02 -20.71 4.40
C VAL A 47 12.00 -20.70 5.52
N GLY A 48 11.47 -21.87 5.87
CA GLY A 48 10.49 -22.03 6.95
C GLY A 48 11.14 -22.12 8.34
N ASP A 49 10.32 -22.15 9.39
CA ASP A 49 10.72 -22.08 10.81
C ASP A 49 11.63 -23.24 11.29
N GLY A 50 11.87 -24.26 10.48
CA GLY A 50 12.80 -25.36 10.72
C GLY A 50 14.06 -25.34 9.85
N GLY A 51 14.33 -24.24 9.13
CA GLY A 51 15.42 -24.15 8.15
C GLY A 51 15.13 -24.84 6.81
N THR A 52 13.92 -25.39 6.63
CA THR A 52 13.51 -26.04 5.39
C THR A 52 13.42 -25.01 4.26
N THR A 53 14.27 -25.16 3.25
CA THR A 53 14.27 -24.33 2.04
C THR A 53 13.30 -24.88 1.00
N ARG A 54 12.47 -24.01 0.43
CA ARG A 54 11.56 -24.31 -0.68
C ARG A 54 11.76 -23.32 -1.82
N ALA A 55 12.06 -23.82 -3.01
CA ALA A 55 12.08 -22.99 -4.21
C ALA A 55 10.67 -22.49 -4.56
N LEU A 56 10.57 -21.20 -4.89
CA LEU A 56 9.33 -20.58 -5.33
C LEU A 56 9.25 -20.65 -6.86
N THR A 57 8.09 -21.08 -7.38
CA THR A 57 7.79 -20.98 -8.81
C THR A 57 7.21 -19.60 -9.09
N LEU A 58 7.92 -18.81 -9.89
CA LEU A 58 7.45 -17.49 -10.27
C LEU A 58 6.32 -17.57 -11.31
N PRO A 59 5.32 -16.66 -11.22
CA PRO A 59 4.37 -16.44 -12.30
C PRO A 59 5.07 -16.11 -13.63
N THR A 60 4.41 -16.40 -14.75
CA THR A 60 4.95 -16.09 -16.09
C THR A 60 4.59 -14.68 -16.55
N THR A 61 3.56 -14.07 -15.95
CA THR A 61 3.10 -12.73 -16.29
C THR A 61 3.72 -11.74 -15.33
N TRP A 62 4.61 -10.90 -15.85
CA TRP A 62 5.22 -9.80 -15.10
C TRP A 62 5.13 -8.51 -15.91
N THR A 63 4.91 -7.41 -15.22
CA THR A 63 5.08 -6.06 -15.74
C THR A 63 6.26 -5.41 -15.03
N ALA A 64 6.88 -4.44 -15.70
CA ALA A 64 7.95 -3.64 -15.11
C ALA A 64 7.70 -2.17 -15.40
N VAL A 65 7.92 -1.33 -14.38
CA VAL A 65 7.84 0.13 -14.49
C VAL A 65 9.09 0.72 -13.83
N SER A 66 9.65 1.76 -14.43
CA SER A 66 10.73 2.55 -13.84
C SER A 66 10.20 3.94 -13.49
N SER A 67 10.54 4.45 -12.31
CA SER A 67 10.22 5.81 -11.86
C SER A 67 11.41 6.43 -11.14
N GLY A 68 11.45 7.75 -11.03
CA GLY A 68 12.53 8.52 -10.41
C GLY A 68 13.10 9.59 -11.33
N GLY A 69 13.88 10.52 -10.75
CA GLY A 69 14.49 11.64 -11.47
C GLY A 69 13.60 12.88 -11.64
N ASP A 70 12.43 12.95 -10.97
CA ASP A 70 11.45 14.02 -11.18
C ASP A 70 11.86 15.36 -10.55
N GLN A 71 12.66 15.35 -9.47
CA GLN A 71 13.02 16.60 -8.78
C GLN A 71 13.94 17.51 -9.61
N ASP A 72 14.63 16.96 -10.62
CA ASP A 72 15.58 17.67 -11.49
C ASP A 72 15.47 17.24 -12.96
N SER A 73 14.28 16.81 -13.38
CA SER A 73 14.05 16.46 -14.79
C SER A 73 14.17 17.72 -15.66
N PHE A 74 15.02 17.68 -16.69
CA PHE A 74 15.01 18.70 -17.73
C PHE A 74 13.59 18.77 -18.37
N PRO A 75 13.17 19.91 -18.92
CA PRO A 75 11.86 20.03 -19.57
C PRO A 75 11.64 19.05 -20.74
N ASP A 76 12.72 18.58 -21.36
CA ASP A 76 12.71 17.57 -22.43
C ASP A 76 12.81 16.12 -21.89
N HIS A 77 12.85 15.95 -20.57
CA HIS A 77 13.00 14.68 -19.84
C HIS A 77 14.22 13.85 -20.27
N ARG A 78 15.26 14.47 -20.85
CA ARG A 78 16.43 13.73 -21.38
C ARG A 78 17.24 12.99 -20.32
N ASN A 79 17.14 13.39 -19.06
CA ASN A 79 17.80 12.77 -17.92
C ASN A 79 16.92 11.78 -17.16
N ALA A 80 15.66 11.61 -17.58
CA ALA A 80 14.74 10.66 -16.97
C ALA A 80 15.17 9.20 -17.24
N PRO A 81 14.85 8.27 -16.33
CA PRO A 81 15.02 6.84 -16.55
C PRO A 81 14.31 6.35 -17.82
N ALA A 82 14.99 5.53 -18.62
CA ALA A 82 14.34 4.84 -19.72
C ALA A 82 13.43 3.72 -19.20
N ALA A 83 12.25 3.57 -19.80
CA ALA A 83 11.22 2.62 -19.37
C ALA A 83 11.76 1.19 -19.16
N ALA A 84 11.49 0.63 -17.97
CA ALA A 84 11.78 -0.77 -17.69
C ALA A 84 10.97 -1.72 -18.59
N LYS A 85 11.60 -2.80 -19.03
CA LYS A 85 10.99 -3.81 -19.92
C LYS A 85 11.31 -5.22 -19.44
N VAL A 86 10.27 -6.04 -19.29
CA VAL A 86 10.44 -7.48 -19.08
C VAL A 86 10.89 -8.11 -20.39
N THR A 87 12.07 -8.72 -20.40
CA THR A 87 12.68 -9.35 -21.58
C THR A 87 12.63 -10.88 -21.51
N SER A 88 12.49 -11.44 -20.32
CA SER A 88 12.21 -12.86 -20.10
C SER A 88 11.41 -13.05 -18.81
N ALA A 89 10.51 -14.03 -18.80
CA ALA A 89 9.78 -14.43 -17.58
C ALA A 89 10.45 -15.61 -16.85
N ARG A 90 11.35 -16.35 -17.51
CA ARG A 90 12.04 -17.53 -16.96
C ARG A 90 13.47 -17.64 -17.52
N PRO A 91 14.51 -17.31 -16.71
CA PRO A 91 14.41 -16.58 -15.45
C PRO A 91 13.79 -15.19 -15.67
N LEU A 92 13.20 -14.60 -14.63
CA LEU A 92 12.64 -13.25 -14.74
C LEU A 92 13.78 -12.26 -15.00
N THR A 93 13.78 -11.63 -16.17
CA THR A 93 14.81 -10.68 -16.62
C THR A 93 14.17 -9.38 -17.06
N VAL A 94 14.68 -8.27 -16.54
CA VAL A 94 14.23 -6.91 -16.85
C VAL A 94 15.42 -6.07 -17.27
N THR A 95 15.24 -5.27 -18.32
CA THR A 95 16.17 -4.21 -18.72
C THR A 95 15.59 -2.85 -18.32
N TYR A 96 16.43 -1.95 -17.83
CA TYR A 96 16.02 -0.60 -17.43
C TYR A 96 17.17 0.39 -17.68
N GLY A 97 16.83 1.65 -17.95
CA GLY A 97 17.81 2.74 -17.99
C GLY A 97 17.76 3.54 -16.70
N THR A 98 18.91 3.99 -16.20
CA THR A 98 18.97 4.69 -14.91
C THR A 98 18.56 6.15 -14.98
N GLY A 99 18.58 6.75 -16.18
CA GLY A 99 18.67 8.21 -16.28
C GLY A 99 19.99 8.69 -15.66
N TYR A 100 20.10 10.00 -15.37
CA TYR A 100 21.28 10.54 -14.71
C TYR A 100 20.96 11.86 -13.97
N VAL A 101 21.81 12.19 -13.00
CA VAL A 101 21.80 13.51 -12.36
C VAL A 101 22.78 14.43 -13.10
N PRO A 102 22.38 15.65 -13.52
CA PRO A 102 23.31 16.62 -14.11
C PRO A 102 24.44 16.96 -13.15
N ARG A 103 25.67 17.18 -13.65
CA ARG A 103 26.83 17.56 -12.81
C ARG A 103 26.55 18.72 -11.87
N GLU A 104 25.82 19.70 -12.39
CA GLU A 104 25.43 20.93 -11.72
C GLU A 104 24.67 20.64 -10.43
N ASN A 105 23.92 19.53 -10.41
CA ASN A 105 23.08 19.05 -9.33
C ASN A 105 23.66 17.77 -8.70
N SER A 106 24.96 17.52 -8.84
CA SER A 106 25.58 16.28 -8.32
C SER A 106 25.57 16.15 -6.80
N TYR A 107 25.19 17.21 -6.08
CA TYR A 107 24.89 17.18 -4.66
C TYR A 107 23.54 16.51 -4.35
N ASP A 108 22.65 16.39 -5.34
CA ASP A 108 21.38 15.68 -5.23
C ASP A 108 21.59 14.18 -5.41
N LEU A 109 21.18 13.40 -4.40
CA LEU A 109 21.24 11.95 -4.43
C LEU A 109 20.06 11.40 -5.24
N GLY A 110 20.16 11.50 -6.56
CA GLY A 110 19.16 10.94 -7.48
C GLY A 110 19.03 9.43 -7.32
N THR A 111 17.79 8.93 -7.34
CA THR A 111 17.50 7.49 -7.33
C THR A 111 16.52 7.14 -8.44
N VAL A 112 16.63 5.91 -8.92
CA VAL A 112 15.68 5.28 -9.83
C VAL A 112 15.15 4.01 -9.19
N SER A 113 13.84 3.87 -9.19
CA SER A 113 13.12 2.68 -8.72
C SER A 113 12.63 1.88 -9.92
N VAL A 114 12.86 0.57 -9.88
CA VAL A 114 12.42 -0.40 -10.87
C VAL A 114 11.49 -1.38 -10.17
N ARG A 115 10.20 -1.25 -10.47
CA ARG A 115 9.17 -2.08 -9.88
C ARG A 115 8.74 -3.17 -10.85
N LEU A 116 8.85 -4.42 -10.39
CA LEU A 116 8.35 -5.60 -11.07
C LEU A 116 7.07 -6.05 -10.37
N GLN A 117 5.98 -6.25 -11.11
CA GLN A 117 4.72 -6.73 -10.55
C GLN A 117 4.24 -7.97 -11.28
N VAL A 118 3.68 -8.92 -10.53
CA VAL A 118 2.97 -10.04 -11.13
C VAL A 118 1.76 -9.47 -11.87
N GLY A 119 1.62 -9.83 -13.15
CA GLY A 119 0.48 -9.43 -13.97
C GLY A 119 -0.82 -9.89 -13.32
N GLN A 120 -1.65 -8.94 -12.93
CA GLN A 120 -2.97 -9.17 -12.36
C GLN A 120 -4.03 -8.63 -13.32
N PRO A 121 -5.25 -9.20 -13.34
CA PRO A 121 -6.34 -8.64 -14.11
C PRO A 121 -6.55 -7.18 -13.74
N ALA A 122 -6.57 -6.30 -14.74
CA ALA A 122 -6.80 -4.88 -14.54
C ALA A 122 -8.18 -4.69 -13.88
N ARG A 123 -8.20 -4.05 -12.70
CA ARG A 123 -9.44 -3.52 -12.12
C ARG A 123 -9.57 -2.10 -12.60
N THR A 124 -10.67 -1.79 -13.27
CA THR A 124 -10.98 -0.44 -13.74
C THR A 124 -11.78 0.38 -12.74
N GLU A 125 -12.32 -0.27 -11.70
CA GLU A 125 -13.06 0.36 -10.59
C GLU A 125 -13.09 -0.52 -9.34
N ILE A 126 -13.35 0.10 -8.20
CA ILE A 126 -13.51 -0.53 -6.89
C ILE A 126 -15.01 -0.67 -6.58
N ALA A 127 -15.46 -1.87 -6.26
CA ALA A 127 -16.80 -2.06 -5.71
C ALA A 127 -16.83 -1.52 -4.27
N ALA A 128 -17.79 -0.65 -3.97
CA ALA A 128 -17.91 -0.04 -2.64
C ALA A 128 -19.33 -0.15 -2.07
N VAL A 129 -19.39 -0.16 -0.74
CA VAL A 129 -20.62 -0.04 0.03
C VAL A 129 -20.63 1.33 0.69
N ALA A 130 -21.69 2.11 0.48
CA ALA A 130 -21.80 3.47 1.02
C ALA A 130 -22.89 3.56 2.08
N THR A 131 -22.75 4.47 3.04
CA THR A 131 -23.85 4.80 3.95
C THR A 131 -24.92 5.64 3.25
N ASP A 132 -26.18 5.56 3.72
CA ASP A 132 -27.27 6.39 3.22
C ASP A 132 -26.93 7.90 3.28
N ARG A 133 -26.23 8.31 4.35
CA ARG A 133 -25.76 9.70 4.54
C ARG A 133 -24.73 10.11 3.50
N PHE A 134 -23.75 9.23 3.20
CA PHE A 134 -22.79 9.47 2.12
C PHE A 134 -23.50 9.65 0.78
N LEU A 135 -24.50 8.81 0.49
CA LEU A 135 -25.26 8.93 -0.75
C LEU A 135 -26.00 10.26 -0.85
N ALA A 136 -26.64 10.69 0.23
CA ALA A 136 -27.35 11.98 0.27
C ALA A 136 -26.37 13.17 0.11
N SER A 137 -25.27 13.18 0.85
CA SER A 137 -24.29 14.26 0.83
C SER A 137 -23.53 14.38 -0.49
N ALA A 138 -23.20 13.24 -1.12
CA ALA A 138 -22.49 13.21 -2.40
C ALA A 138 -23.41 13.32 -3.63
N GLY A 139 -24.74 13.35 -3.44
CA GLY A 139 -25.71 13.30 -4.55
C GLY A 139 -25.60 12.00 -5.35
N ALA A 140 -25.34 10.90 -4.66
CA ALA A 140 -24.99 9.61 -5.22
C ALA A 140 -26.12 8.58 -5.11
N ARG A 141 -26.01 7.49 -5.87
CA ARG A 141 -26.92 6.33 -5.77
C ARG A 141 -26.23 5.00 -5.98
N THR A 142 -26.84 3.93 -5.49
CA THR A 142 -26.44 2.56 -5.80
C THR A 142 -26.44 2.34 -7.33
N GLY A 143 -25.40 1.67 -7.82
CA GLY A 143 -25.09 1.45 -9.23
C GLY A 143 -24.27 2.57 -9.89
N GLN A 144 -24.16 3.74 -9.26
CA GLN A 144 -23.40 4.86 -9.82
C GLN A 144 -21.89 4.61 -9.74
N ARG A 145 -21.19 5.03 -10.80
CA ARG A 145 -19.74 5.16 -10.83
C ARG A 145 -19.35 6.60 -10.52
N MET A 146 -18.31 6.78 -9.72
CA MET A 146 -17.77 8.08 -9.34
C MET A 146 -16.30 7.97 -8.93
N ASP A 147 -15.61 9.10 -8.87
CA ASP A 147 -14.28 9.18 -8.28
C ASP A 147 -14.39 9.58 -6.82
N VAL A 148 -13.71 8.81 -5.96
CA VAL A 148 -13.60 9.09 -4.52
C VAL A 148 -12.16 9.47 -4.22
N THR A 149 -11.96 10.62 -3.58
CA THR A 149 -10.64 11.05 -3.14
C THR A 149 -10.21 10.24 -1.92
N PHE A 150 -9.11 9.52 -2.05
CA PHE A 150 -8.49 8.74 -0.99
C PHE A 150 -6.99 9.03 -0.97
N ALA A 151 -6.46 9.49 0.17
CA ALA A 151 -5.05 9.87 0.32
C ALA A 151 -4.55 10.83 -0.78
N GLY A 152 -5.38 11.79 -1.22
CA GLY A 152 -5.05 12.74 -2.28
C GLY A 152 -5.10 12.17 -3.71
N ARG A 153 -5.51 10.90 -3.88
CA ARG A 153 -5.69 10.24 -5.17
C ARG A 153 -7.17 10.03 -5.48
N ASN A 154 -7.56 10.22 -6.73
CA ASN A 154 -8.93 9.95 -7.17
C ASN A 154 -9.06 8.49 -7.58
N LEU A 155 -9.84 7.72 -6.83
CA LEU A 155 -10.07 6.31 -7.08
C LEU A 155 -11.44 6.10 -7.75
N PRO A 156 -11.50 5.42 -8.91
CA PRO A 156 -12.76 5.11 -9.54
C PRO A 156 -13.50 4.03 -8.73
N VAL A 157 -14.70 4.38 -8.28
CA VAL A 157 -15.55 3.56 -7.42
C VAL A 157 -16.90 3.34 -8.08
N ARG A 158 -17.44 2.13 -7.94
CA ARG A 158 -18.85 1.82 -8.21
C ARG A 158 -19.55 1.45 -6.91
N ILE A 159 -20.61 2.19 -6.58
CA ILE A 159 -21.42 1.92 -5.39
C ILE A 159 -22.28 0.69 -5.68
N VAL A 160 -21.97 -0.45 -5.09
CA VAL A 160 -22.72 -1.69 -5.34
C VAL A 160 -23.84 -1.93 -4.33
N ARG A 161 -23.79 -1.25 -3.18
CA ARG A 161 -24.79 -1.38 -2.13
C ARG A 161 -24.82 -0.14 -1.23
N ALA A 162 -26.00 0.13 -0.69
CA ALA A 162 -26.20 1.09 0.40
C ALA A 162 -26.42 0.35 1.72
N VAL A 163 -25.93 0.93 2.82
CA VAL A 163 -26.24 0.51 4.19
C VAL A 163 -26.64 1.72 4.99
N HIS A 164 -27.39 1.51 6.07
CA HIS A 164 -27.80 2.61 6.92
C HIS A 164 -26.59 3.29 7.60
N GLU A 165 -25.72 2.46 8.17
CA GLU A 165 -24.52 2.89 8.88
C GLU A 165 -23.39 1.87 8.69
N LEU A 166 -22.15 2.33 8.83
CA LEU A 166 -20.98 1.48 8.99
C LEU A 166 -20.45 1.64 10.43
N PRO A 167 -19.80 0.60 11.00
CA PRO A 167 -19.10 0.76 12.26
C PRO A 167 -18.15 1.97 12.19
N THR A 168 -18.11 2.75 13.27
CA THR A 168 -17.28 3.97 13.45
C THR A 168 -17.57 5.15 12.52
N THR A 169 -18.49 5.04 11.56
CA THR A 169 -18.93 6.16 10.69
C THR A 169 -20.18 6.86 11.21
N SER A 170 -20.64 6.52 12.41
CA SER A 170 -21.77 7.16 13.10
C SER A 170 -21.37 7.52 14.54
N GLY A 171 -21.31 8.83 14.84
CA GLY A 171 -21.54 9.36 16.18
C GLY A 171 -20.32 9.70 17.05
N ALA A 172 -20.02 11.00 17.12
CA ALA A 172 -19.72 11.82 18.31
C ALA A 172 -18.62 11.45 19.33
N GLY A 173 -17.94 10.30 19.24
CA GLY A 173 -17.02 9.87 20.30
C GLY A 173 -15.59 9.50 19.90
N GLN A 174 -15.26 9.49 18.61
CA GLN A 174 -13.96 8.94 18.13
C GLN A 174 -13.16 9.90 17.25
N SER A 175 -13.71 11.07 16.92
CA SER A 175 -12.97 12.13 16.27
C SER A 175 -12.94 13.32 17.22
N ALA A 176 -11.76 13.63 17.78
CA ALA A 176 -11.44 14.99 18.20
C ALA A 176 -11.32 15.94 16.98
N ALA A 177 -12.00 15.62 15.87
CA ALA A 177 -12.16 16.50 14.73
C ALA A 177 -13.38 17.39 15.03
N PRO A 178 -13.25 18.73 14.96
CA PRO A 178 -14.29 19.68 15.34
C PRO A 178 -15.59 19.62 14.50
N ASP A 179 -15.70 18.68 13.56
CA ASP A 179 -16.75 18.62 12.53
C ASP A 179 -17.59 17.34 12.54
N ALA A 180 -17.73 16.64 13.67
CA ALA A 180 -18.61 15.47 13.77
C ALA A 180 -20.09 15.77 13.37
N ALA A 181 -20.54 17.02 13.49
CA ALA A 181 -21.85 17.48 13.02
C ALA A 181 -21.94 17.58 11.47
N HIS A 182 -20.81 17.79 10.80
CA HIS A 182 -20.68 17.90 9.34
C HIS A 182 -20.16 16.60 8.69
N ASP A 183 -20.10 15.49 9.42
CA ASP A 183 -19.71 14.19 8.87
C ASP A 183 -20.56 13.87 7.64
N GLY A 184 -19.95 13.58 6.49
CA GLY A 184 -20.64 13.26 5.24
C GLY A 184 -21.16 11.82 5.20
N GLY A 185 -20.90 10.99 6.21
CA GLY A 185 -21.12 9.55 6.16
C GLY A 185 -19.89 8.79 5.65
N GLY A 186 -20.02 7.48 5.48
CA GLY A 186 -18.89 6.58 5.24
C GLY A 186 -18.99 5.75 3.97
N ILE A 187 -17.84 5.28 3.49
CA ILE A 187 -17.71 4.36 2.37
C ILE A 187 -16.74 3.22 2.72
N LEU A 188 -17.13 1.99 2.44
CA LEU A 188 -16.31 0.79 2.63
C LEU A 188 -15.81 0.29 1.27
N MET A 189 -14.50 0.10 1.17
CA MET A 189 -13.80 -0.36 -0.03
C MET A 189 -12.89 -1.55 0.27
N ASP A 190 -12.73 -2.47 -0.67
CA ASP A 190 -11.75 -3.56 -0.57
C ASP A 190 -10.33 -2.99 -0.62
N LEU A 191 -9.60 -3.00 0.50
CA LEU A 191 -8.24 -2.47 0.60
C LEU A 191 -7.30 -3.08 -0.43
N ARG A 192 -7.46 -4.38 -0.75
CA ARG A 192 -6.68 -5.03 -1.81
C ARG A 192 -6.94 -4.40 -3.18
N SER A 193 -8.18 -4.04 -3.48
CA SER A 193 -8.54 -3.37 -4.74
C SER A 193 -8.06 -1.92 -4.78
N VAL A 194 -8.16 -1.20 -3.65
CA VAL A 194 -7.55 0.13 -3.48
C VAL A 194 -6.04 0.08 -3.76
N ASN A 195 -5.33 -0.82 -3.08
CA ASN A 195 -3.88 -0.96 -3.22
C ASN A 195 -3.48 -1.37 -4.64
N ARG A 196 -4.26 -2.20 -5.33
CA ARG A 196 -3.98 -2.53 -6.74
C ARG A 196 -4.04 -1.30 -7.65
N LEU A 197 -5.06 -0.46 -7.50
CA LEU A 197 -5.21 0.75 -8.30
C LEU A 197 -4.16 1.80 -7.97
N LEU A 198 -3.90 2.03 -6.67
CA LEU A 198 -2.83 2.93 -6.23
C LEU A 198 -1.47 2.47 -6.76
N GLN A 199 -1.19 1.17 -6.70
CA GLN A 199 0.06 0.61 -7.20
C GLN A 199 0.19 0.71 -8.72
N SER A 200 -0.87 0.45 -9.48
CA SER A 200 -0.81 0.53 -10.95
C SER A 200 -0.80 1.95 -11.49
N GLY A 201 -1.49 2.88 -10.83
CA GLY A 201 -1.65 4.26 -11.30
C GLY A 201 -0.60 5.23 -10.76
N TYR A 202 -0.19 5.05 -9.52
CA TYR A 202 0.65 6.02 -8.79
C TYR A 202 1.91 5.39 -8.20
N GLY A 203 2.01 4.07 -8.21
CA GLY A 203 3.10 3.38 -7.53
C GLY A 203 3.03 3.50 -5.99
N GLU A 204 1.84 3.68 -5.44
CA GLU A 204 1.61 3.89 -4.00
C GLU A 204 0.80 2.75 -3.38
N SER A 205 0.81 2.62 -2.06
CA SER A 205 -0.11 1.76 -1.30
C SER A 205 -0.68 2.52 -0.12
N ALA A 206 -1.91 2.20 0.24
CA ALA A 206 -2.53 2.68 1.46
C ALA A 206 -1.91 1.96 2.68
N GLU A 207 -1.37 2.76 3.60
CA GLU A 207 -0.92 2.27 4.90
C GLU A 207 -2.11 2.13 5.85
N PRO A 208 -2.25 1.00 6.58
CA PRO A 208 -3.26 0.88 7.61
C PRO A 208 -3.05 1.95 8.70
N THR A 209 -4.07 2.75 8.98
CA THR A 209 -4.03 3.78 10.03
C THR A 209 -4.49 3.26 11.39
N GLU A 210 -5.27 2.19 11.40
CA GLU A 210 -5.85 1.60 12.61
C GLU A 210 -6.02 0.09 12.48
N TRP A 211 -6.09 -0.60 13.62
CA TRP A 211 -6.33 -2.03 13.71
C TRP A 211 -7.53 -2.31 14.60
N TRP A 212 -8.54 -2.99 14.05
CA TRP A 212 -9.70 -3.43 14.82
C TRP A 212 -9.54 -4.89 15.21
N LEU A 213 -9.47 -5.14 16.52
CA LEU A 213 -9.32 -6.47 17.07
C LEU A 213 -10.64 -6.93 17.70
N ARG A 214 -11.01 -8.18 17.40
CA ARG A 214 -12.07 -8.89 18.10
C ARG A 214 -11.45 -9.84 19.11
N THR A 215 -11.63 -9.55 20.38
CA THR A 215 -11.17 -10.37 21.51
C THR A 215 -12.29 -11.28 22.01
N ASP A 216 -11.91 -12.34 22.73
CA ASP A 216 -12.87 -13.02 23.60
C ASP A 216 -13.34 -12.02 24.68
N PRO A 217 -14.65 -11.83 24.89
CA PRO A 217 -15.16 -10.93 25.92
C PRO A 217 -14.50 -11.12 27.30
N ALA A 218 -14.23 -12.37 27.70
CA ALA A 218 -13.63 -12.69 29.01
C ALA A 218 -12.16 -12.25 29.13
N HIS A 219 -11.45 -12.06 28.02
CA HIS A 219 -10.02 -11.74 27.97
C HIS A 219 -9.73 -10.35 27.40
N THR A 220 -10.75 -9.52 27.19
CA THR A 220 -10.57 -8.19 26.58
C THR A 220 -9.62 -7.30 27.39
N ALA A 221 -9.73 -7.32 28.72
CA ALA A 221 -8.86 -6.54 29.60
C ALA A 221 -7.39 -7.02 29.53
N ASP A 222 -7.17 -8.34 29.55
CA ASP A 222 -5.85 -8.95 29.47
C ASP A 222 -5.17 -8.60 28.14
N VAL A 223 -5.90 -8.70 27.02
CA VAL A 223 -5.39 -8.34 25.68
C VAL A 223 -5.07 -6.86 25.60
N ALA A 224 -5.94 -5.98 26.11
CA ALA A 224 -5.68 -4.54 26.13
C ALA A 224 -4.43 -4.21 26.96
N ALA A 225 -4.25 -4.83 28.13
CA ALA A 225 -3.06 -4.67 28.95
C ALA A 225 -1.79 -5.16 28.24
N ALA A 226 -1.86 -6.30 27.56
CA ALA A 226 -0.74 -6.84 26.78
C ALA A 226 -0.35 -5.91 25.62
N LEU A 227 -1.33 -5.36 24.89
CA LEU A 227 -1.07 -4.41 23.80
C LEU A 227 -0.44 -3.11 24.30
N ARG A 228 -0.94 -2.57 25.42
CA ARG A 228 -0.39 -1.35 26.06
C ARG A 228 1.02 -1.56 26.60
N ALA A 229 1.42 -2.79 26.88
CA ALA A 229 2.76 -3.11 27.37
C ALA A 229 3.80 -3.31 26.26
N LEU A 230 3.39 -3.28 24.97
CA LEU A 230 4.33 -3.39 23.85
C LEU A 230 5.21 -2.13 23.77
N PRO A 231 6.53 -2.27 23.54
CA PRO A 231 7.47 -1.16 23.59
C PRO A 231 7.24 -0.10 22.50
N ASP A 232 6.68 -0.50 21.36
CA ASP A 232 6.45 0.35 20.19
C ASP A 232 5.00 0.86 20.09
N VAL A 233 4.20 0.65 21.13
CA VAL A 233 2.79 1.06 21.19
C VAL A 233 2.62 2.11 22.27
N ASP A 234 2.09 3.28 21.90
CA ASP A 234 1.61 4.24 22.88
C ASP A 234 0.34 3.67 23.57
N PRO A 235 0.33 3.46 24.90
CA PRO A 235 -0.82 2.92 25.60
C PRO A 235 -2.12 3.71 25.36
N ALA A 236 -2.03 5.01 25.11
CA ALA A 236 -3.18 5.87 24.84
C ALA A 236 -3.85 5.58 23.49
N GLN A 237 -3.15 4.94 22.55
CA GLN A 237 -3.70 4.52 21.27
C GLN A 237 -4.51 3.22 21.35
N VAL A 238 -4.43 2.49 22.47
CA VAL A 238 -5.21 1.26 22.69
C VAL A 238 -6.58 1.62 23.26
N VAL A 239 -7.58 1.65 22.38
CA VAL A 239 -8.97 2.00 22.70
C VAL A 239 -9.81 0.74 22.89
N VAL A 240 -10.46 0.62 24.05
CA VAL A 240 -11.39 -0.47 24.37
C VAL A 240 -12.82 0.08 24.41
N ARG A 241 -13.71 -0.51 23.61
CA ARG A 241 -15.09 -0.03 23.48
C ARG A 241 -15.86 0.04 24.81
N ALA A 242 -15.65 -0.94 25.70
CA ALA A 242 -16.31 -0.97 27.01
C ALA A 242 -15.84 0.18 27.90
N GLU A 243 -14.53 0.50 27.90
CA GLU A 243 -13.96 1.60 28.70
C GLU A 243 -14.50 2.97 28.27
N ILE A 244 -14.77 3.17 26.97
CA ILE A 244 -15.42 4.39 26.48
C ILE A 244 -16.88 4.49 26.97
N ALA A 245 -17.62 3.36 26.90
CA ALA A 245 -19.02 3.34 27.29
C ALA A 245 -19.21 3.64 28.78
N ASP A 246 -18.29 3.17 29.64
CA ASP A 246 -18.32 3.46 31.07
C ASP A 246 -17.94 4.91 31.37
N ARG A 247 -16.93 5.48 30.68
CA ARG A 247 -16.58 6.91 30.82
C ARG A 247 -17.74 7.83 30.44
N LEU A 248 -18.50 7.49 29.41
CA LEU A 248 -19.70 8.25 29.00
C LEU A 248 -20.87 8.08 29.97
N ARG A 249 -20.87 7.05 30.81
CA ARG A 249 -21.89 6.86 31.86
C ARG A 249 -21.54 7.64 33.14
N ASP A 250 -20.25 7.85 33.39
CA ASP A 250 -19.73 8.50 34.59
C ASP A 250 -19.53 10.03 34.43
N ASP A 251 -19.81 10.60 33.25
CA ASP A 251 -19.78 12.04 32.96
C ASP A 251 -21.22 12.63 33.04
N PRO A 252 -21.59 13.35 34.12
CA PRO A 252 -22.95 13.81 34.39
C PRO A 252 -23.42 15.01 33.54
#